data_AF-H4FAU5-F1
#
_entry.id   AF-H4FAU5-F1
#
_cell.length_a   1.000
_cell.length_b   1.000
_cell.length_c   1.000
_cell.angle_alpha   90.00
_cell.angle_beta   90.00
_cell.angle_gamma   90.00
#
_symmetry.space_group_name_H-M   'P 1'
#
loop_
_entity.id
_entity.type
_entity.pdbx_description
1 polymer ?
#
loop_
_entity_poly.entity_id
_entity_poly.type
_entity_poly.pdbx_seq_one_letter_code
_entity_poly.pdbx_strand_id
1 'polypeptide(L)' 'MASLVNEMVSNVVESVLKEILKKTTGKGTTRRRKRQARSATSGRFVKKTTRSKAKTAKPARKQVSRRRSSSNRSSQRAR' A
#
# COMPACT_ATOMS: atom_id res chain seq x y z
N MET A 1 -8.17 25.26 -39.10
CA MET A 1 -8.86 23.95 -39.02
C MET A 1 -7.90 22.80 -38.72
N ALA A 2 -6.76 22.64 -39.43
CA ALA A 2 -5.79 21.59 -39.14
C ALA A 2 -5.14 21.70 -37.74
N SER A 3 -4.87 22.93 -37.27
CA SER A 3 -4.31 23.18 -35.93
C SER A 3 -5.23 22.71 -34.80
N LEU A 4 -6.54 22.94 -34.93
CA LEU A 4 -7.54 22.55 -33.94
C LEU A 4 -7.66 21.03 -33.83
N VAL A 5 -7.64 20.32 -34.97
CA VAL A 5 -7.67 18.85 -35.00
C VAL A 5 -6.41 18.28 -34.35
N ASN A 6 -5.23 18.83 -34.65
CA ASN A 6 -3.97 18.40 -34.04
C ASN A 6 -3.96 18.59 -32.52
N GLU A 7 -4.54 19.69 -32.03
CA GLU A 7 -4.66 19.98 -30.60
C GLU A 7 -5.62 18.99 -29.90
N MET A 8 -6.76 18.69 -30.52
CA MET A 8 -7.70 17.70 -30.00
C MET A 8 -7.09 16.30 -29.92
N VAL A 9 -6.40 15.86 -30.99
CA VAL A 9 -5.74 14.55 -31.00
C VAL A 9 -4.63 14.48 -29.96
N SER A 10 -3.81 15.53 -29.83
CA SER A 10 -2.73 15.58 -28.85
C SER A 10 -3.25 15.48 -27.41
N ASN A 11 -4.34 16.18 -27.09
CA ASN A 11 -4.97 16.14 -25.77
C ASN A 11 -5.55 14.75 -25.45
N VAL A 12 -6.13 14.07 -26.44
CA VAL A 12 -6.65 12.69 -26.27
C VAL A 12 -5.50 11.71 -26.05
N VAL A 13 -4.44 11.79 -26.85
CA VAL A 13 -3.26 10.91 -26.72
C VAL A 13 -2.58 11.11 -25.37
N GLU A 14 -2.40 12.35 -24.93
CA GLU A 14 -1.84 12.65 -23.61
C GLU A 14 -2.68 12.08 -22.46
N SER A 15 -4.00 12.20 -22.54
CA SER A 15 -4.92 11.70 -21.52
C SER A 15 -4.85 10.17 -21.42
N VAL A 16 -4.88 9.49 -22.57
CA VAL A 16 -4.78 8.03 -22.65
C VAL A 16 -3.43 7.55 -22.13
N LEU A 17 -2.32 8.20 -22.50
CA LEU A 17 -0.99 7.85 -22.00
C LEU A 17 -0.89 8.02 -20.48
N LYS A 18 -1.41 9.13 -19.92
CA LYS A 18 -1.49 9.35 -18.47
C LYS A 18 -2.32 8.27 -17.78
N GLU A 19 -3.43 7.87 -18.38
CA GLU A 19 -4.31 6.83 -17.82
C GLU A 19 -3.68 5.44 -17.88
N ILE A 20 -3.03 5.09 -18.99
CA ILE A 20 -2.25 3.85 -19.13
C ILE A 20 -1.15 3.83 -18.08
N LEU A 21 -0.35 4.89 -17.97
CA LEU A 21 0.73 4.96 -16.98
C LEU A 21 0.20 4.86 -15.55
N LYS A 22 -0.92 5.51 -15.22
CA LYS A 22 -1.56 5.38 -13.90
C LYS A 22 -2.06 3.95 -13.64
N LYS A 23 -2.61 3.27 -14.64
CA LYS A 23 -3.11 1.88 -14.53
C LYS A 23 -1.98 0.85 -14.52
N THR A 24 -0.90 1.06 -15.27
CA THR A 24 0.26 0.17 -15.35
C THR A 24 1.16 0.31 -14.12
N THR A 25 1.41 1.53 -13.65
CA THR A 25 2.17 1.76 -12.41
C THR A 25 1.33 1.57 -11.13
N GLY A 26 0.00 1.54 -11.25
CA GLY A 26 -0.95 1.62 -10.13
C GLY A 26 -1.28 0.33 -9.36
N LYS A 27 -0.60 -0.80 -9.58
CA LYS A 27 -0.79 -2.03 -8.76
C LYS A 27 0.31 -2.29 -7.73
N GLY A 28 1.29 -1.40 -7.63
CA GLY A 28 2.23 -1.40 -6.51
C GLY A 28 1.69 -0.53 -5.39
N THR A 29 1.16 -1.10 -4.31
CA THR A 29 1.03 -0.34 -3.06
C THR A 29 2.44 0.15 -2.70
N THR A 30 2.73 1.44 -2.89
CA THR A 30 3.95 2.03 -2.35
C THR A 30 3.77 2.03 -0.84
N ARG A 31 4.15 0.92 -0.21
CA ARG A 31 4.31 0.84 1.24
C ARG A 31 5.45 1.79 1.56
N ARG A 32 5.14 3.06 1.79
CA ARG A 32 6.05 4.02 2.39
C ARG A 32 6.41 3.47 3.75
N ARG A 33 7.47 2.67 3.80
CA ARG A 33 8.01 2.08 5.02
C ARG A 33 8.55 3.27 5.80
N LYS A 34 7.74 3.80 6.74
CA LYS A 34 8.19 4.84 7.66
C LYS A 34 9.44 4.29 8.34
N ARG A 35 10.61 4.82 7.97
CA ARG A 35 11.86 4.52 8.65
C ARG A 35 11.68 4.94 10.11
N GLN A 36 12.10 4.08 11.04
CA GLN A 36 12.04 4.42 12.46
C GLN A 36 12.93 5.65 12.69
N ALA A 37 12.39 6.69 13.32
CA ALA A 37 13.13 7.89 13.66
C ALA A 37 14.22 7.55 14.70
N ARG A 38 15.40 8.16 14.54
CA ARG A 38 16.49 8.10 15.53
C ARG A 38 16.36 9.27 16.51
N SER A 39 16.73 9.03 17.76
CA SER A 39 16.82 10.07 18.78
C SER A 39 17.98 11.01 18.44
N ALA A 40 17.71 12.32 18.42
CA ALA A 40 18.73 13.34 18.15
C ALA A 40 19.86 13.34 19.19
N THR A 41 19.55 13.00 20.44
CA THR A 41 20.51 13.04 21.56
C THR A 41 21.32 11.75 21.71
N SER A 42 20.72 10.58 21.44
CA SER A 42 21.36 9.27 21.72
C SER A 42 21.75 8.46 20.49
N GLY A 43 21.36 8.88 19.28
CA GLY A 43 21.61 8.18 18.02
C GLY A 43 20.86 6.83 17.85
N ARG A 44 20.31 6.26 18.92
CA ARG A 44 19.50 5.04 18.90
C ARG A 44 18.08 5.30 18.38
N PHE A 45 17.43 4.25 17.89
CA PHE A 45 16.03 4.31 17.48
C PHE A 45 15.12 4.68 18.66
N VAL A 46 14.12 5.53 18.41
CA VAL A 46 13.14 5.95 19.43
C VAL A 46 12.33 4.74 19.87
N LYS A 47 12.52 4.29 21.12
CA LYS A 47 11.69 3.24 21.72
C LYS A 47 10.27 3.77 21.91
N LYS A 48 9.29 3.04 21.39
CA LYS A 48 7.87 3.28 21.60
C LYS A 48 7.54 3.30 23.11
N THR A 49 6.95 4.39 23.58
CA THR A 49 6.52 4.56 24.98
C THR A 49 5.46 3.52 25.35
N THR A 50 5.35 3.20 26.64
CA THR A 50 4.45 2.17 27.19
C THR A 50 2.99 2.34 26.73
N ARG A 51 2.48 3.59 26.69
CA ARG A 51 1.14 3.92 26.16
C ARG A 51 0.92 3.49 24.71
N SER A 52 1.95 3.60 23.86
CA SER A 52 1.85 3.19 22.46
C SER A 52 1.91 1.68 22.26
N LYS A 53 2.62 0.96 23.15
CA LYS A 53 2.62 -0.52 23.18
C LYS A 53 1.24 -1.05 23.59
N ALA A 54 0.63 -0.47 24.62
CA ALA A 54 -0.70 -0.85 25.12
C ALA A 54 -1.78 -0.76 24.03
N LYS A 55 -1.77 0.31 23.21
CA LYS A 55 -2.70 0.46 22.07
C LYS A 55 -2.51 -0.59 20.95
N THR A 56 -1.35 -1.24 20.89
CA THR A 56 -1.02 -2.23 19.84
C THR A 56 -0.93 -3.67 20.35
N ALA A 57 -1.03 -3.88 21.67
CA ALA A 57 -1.01 -5.20 22.27
C ALA A 57 -2.33 -5.89 21.98
N LYS A 58 -2.38 -6.67 20.89
CA LYS A 58 -3.52 -7.55 20.63
C LYS A 58 -3.51 -8.66 21.70
N PRO A 59 -4.67 -9.03 22.27
CA PRO A 59 -4.73 -10.12 23.22
C PRO A 59 -4.21 -11.41 22.57
N ALA A 60 -3.61 -12.28 23.38
CA ALA A 60 -3.14 -13.58 22.94
C ALA A 60 -4.31 -14.34 22.29
N ARG A 61 -4.24 -14.56 20.98
CA ARG A 61 -5.26 -15.34 20.29
C ARG A 61 -5.14 -16.78 20.79
N LYS A 62 -6.22 -17.29 21.39
CA LYS A 62 -6.34 -18.69 21.80
C LYS A 62 -5.88 -19.57 20.63
N GLN A 63 -4.98 -20.51 20.90
CA GLN A 63 -4.49 -21.47 19.92
C GLN A 63 -5.63 -22.43 19.56
N VAL A 64 -6.53 -22.00 18.68
CA VAL A 64 -7.53 -22.86 18.07
C VAL A 64 -6.85 -23.54 16.89
N SER A 65 -7.03 -24.85 16.78
CA SER A 65 -6.47 -25.67 15.70
C SER A 65 -6.50 -24.94 14.36
N ARG A 66 -5.43 -25.06 13.56
CA ARG A 66 -5.23 -24.40 12.26
C ARG A 66 -6.22 -24.85 11.17
N ARG A 67 -7.46 -25.23 11.52
CA ARG A 67 -8.53 -25.44 10.55
C ARG A 67 -8.77 -24.12 9.84
N ARG A 68 -8.35 -24.05 8.58
CA ARG A 68 -8.49 -22.86 7.74
C ARG A 68 -9.98 -22.51 7.64
N SER A 69 -10.32 -21.25 7.91
CA SER A 69 -11.66 -20.72 7.67
C SER A 69 -12.04 -20.85 6.20
N SER A 70 -13.34 -20.92 5.89
CA SER A 70 -13.87 -21.02 4.52
C SER A 70 -13.27 -19.96 3.58
N SER A 71 -13.15 -18.72 4.08
CA SER A 71 -12.51 -17.60 3.37
C SER A 71 -11.05 -17.88 2.97
N ASN A 72 -10.26 -18.53 3.84
CA ASN A 72 -8.87 -18.89 3.57
C ASN A 72 -8.70 -20.14 2.68
N ARG A 73 -9.75 -20.94 2.51
CA ARG A 73 -9.77 -22.08 1.56
C ARG A 73 -10.12 -21.60 0.15
N SER A 74 -11.08 -20.70 0.03
CA SER A 74 -11.51 -20.13 -1.26
C SER A 74 -10.36 -19.43 -1.99
N SER A 75 -9.56 -18.63 -1.28
CA SER A 75 -8.44 -17.89 -1.87
C SER A 75 -7.27 -18.76 -2.37
N GLN A 76 -7.17 -20.02 -1.95
CA GLN A 76 -6.15 -20.95 -2.46
C GLN A 76 -6.60 -21.71 -3.70
N ARG A 77 -7.91 -21.89 -3.89
CA ARG A 77 -8.44 -22.52 -5.12
C ARG A 77 -8.48 -21.58 -6.31
N ALA A 78 -8.39 -20.27 -6.09
CA ALA A 78 -8.45 -19.25 -7.13
C ALA A 78 -7.07 -18.76 -7.61
N ARG A 79 -5.98 -19.47 -7.27
CA ARG A 79 -4.62 -19.23 -7.77
C ARG A 79 -4.24 -20.35 -8.72
#